data_AF-A0A1J3JZA7-F1
#
_entry.id   AF-A0A1J3JZA7-F1
#
_cell.length_a   1.000
_cell.length_b   1.000
_cell.length_c   1.000
_cell.angle_alpha   90.00
_cell.angle_beta   90.00
_cell.angle_gamma   90.00
#
_symmetry.space_group_name_H-M   'P 1'
#
loop_
_entity.id
_entity.type
_entity.pdbx_description
1 polymer ?
#
loop_
_entity_poly.entity_id
_entity_poly.type
_entity_poly.pdbx_seq_one_letter_code
_entity_poly.pdbx_strand_id
1 'polypeptide(L)' 'INKRLRAREAGEAPSDDLLGILLESNMEQAKGNGMSIKDVMEECKVFYFAGQETTSVLLVWTMVLLSQHQDWQARARE' A
#
# COMPACT_ATOMS: atom_id res chain seq x y z
N ILE A 1 6.72 -10.49 10.20
CA ILE A 1 6.46 -9.36 11.13
C ILE A 1 7.35 -9.40 12.36
N ASN A 2 7.39 -10.49 13.15
CA ASN A 2 8.31 -10.59 14.30
C ASN A 2 9.79 -10.35 13.94
N LYS A 3 10.25 -10.83 12.78
CA LYS A 3 11.60 -10.50 12.25
C LYS A 3 11.79 -9.01 12.00
N ARG A 4 10.76 -8.32 11.50
CA ARG A 4 10.81 -6.87 11.23
C ARG A 4 10.73 -6.04 12.50
N LEU A 5 9.90 -6.44 13.47
CA LEU A 5 9.85 -5.80 14.79
C LEU A 5 11.22 -5.89 15.48
N ARG A 6 11.85 -7.07 15.48
CA ARG A 6 13.20 -7.27 16.03
C ARG A 6 14.27 -6.47 15.28
N ALA A 7 14.25 -6.49 13.94
CA ALA A 7 15.16 -5.67 13.15
C ALA A 7 14.98 -4.17 13.44
N ARG A 8 13.76 -3.74 13.77
CA ARG A 8 13.47 -2.36 14.10
C ARG A 8 13.91 -1.98 15.53
N GLU A 9 13.68 -2.84 16.52
CA GLU A 9 14.21 -2.68 17.88
C GLU A 9 15.74 -2.58 17.88
N ALA A 10 16.41 -3.27 16.95
CA ALA A 10 17.84 -3.18 16.72
C ALA A 10 18.29 -1.93 15.93
N GLY A 11 17.36 -1.09 15.44
CA GLY A 11 17.66 0.09 14.62
C GLY A 11 18.04 -0.22 13.17
N GLU A 12 17.81 -1.45 12.69
CA GLU A 12 18.28 -1.97 11.40
C GLU A 12 17.17 -2.07 10.34
N ALA A 13 15.92 -1.73 10.67
CA ALA A 13 14.79 -1.91 9.76
C ALA A 13 14.58 -0.69 8.84
N PRO A 14 14.53 -0.87 7.49
CA PRO A 14 14.08 0.16 6.56
C PRO A 14 12.61 0.51 6.81
N SER A 15 12.26 1.80 6.85
CA SER A 15 10.89 2.30 6.99
C SER A 15 10.23 2.70 5.65
N ASP A 16 10.84 2.37 4.51
CA ASP A 16 10.42 2.86 3.19
C ASP A 16 9.13 2.20 2.62
N ASP A 17 8.58 1.17 3.27
CA ASP A 17 7.32 0.55 2.84
C ASP A 17 6.15 0.89 3.76
N LEU A 18 4.92 0.75 3.23
CA LEU A 18 3.69 1.16 3.90
C LEU A 18 3.57 0.59 5.31
N LEU A 19 3.95 -0.67 5.52
CA LEU A 19 3.92 -1.30 6.84
C LEU A 19 4.95 -0.67 7.79
N GLY A 20 6.15 -0.35 7.29
CA GLY A 20 7.17 0.39 8.02
C GLY A 20 6.69 1.77 8.48
N ILE A 21 6.09 2.55 7.56
CA ILE A 21 5.53 3.88 7.82
C ILE A 21 4.39 3.81 8.85
N LEU A 22 3.44 2.89 8.66
CA LEU A 22 2.30 2.74 9.58
C LEU A 22 2.76 2.34 10.99
N LEU A 23 3.74 1.44 11.09
CA LEU A 23 4.33 1.09 12.39
C LEU A 23 5.10 2.26 13.01
N GLU A 24 5.67 3.18 12.22
CA GLU A 24 6.37 4.38 12.73
C GLU A 24 5.39 5.35 13.37
N SER A 25 4.40 5.75 12.59
CA SER A 25 3.36 6.66 13.02
C SER A 25 2.59 6.13 14.24
N ASN A 26 2.38 4.81 14.30
CA ASN A 26 1.74 4.15 15.43
C ASN A 26 2.56 4.27 16.74
N MET A 27 3.89 4.16 16.67
CA MET A 27 4.77 4.28 17.84
C MET A 27 4.87 5.72 18.35
N GLU A 28 4.84 6.71 17.45
CA GLU A 28 4.76 8.13 17.85
C GLU A 28 3.46 8.44 18.63
N GLN A 29 2.38 7.68 18.35
CA GLN A 29 1.08 7.79 19.01
C GLN A 29 0.96 6.92 20.28
N ALA A 30 2.04 6.26 20.74
CA ALA A 30 2.04 5.34 21.88
C ALA A 30 1.64 5.97 23.23
N LYS A 31 1.45 7.30 23.32
CA LYS A 31 0.86 7.99 24.47
C LYS A 31 -0.67 7.85 24.56
N GLY A 32 -1.17 6.62 24.36
CA GLY A 32 -2.57 6.25 24.61
C GLY A 32 -3.50 6.16 23.39
N ASN A 33 -3.04 6.53 22.19
CA ASN A 33 -3.87 6.54 20.97
C ASN A 33 -3.34 5.62 19.85
N GLY A 34 -2.27 4.87 20.10
CA GLY A 34 -1.69 3.93 19.15
C GLY A 34 -2.55 2.66 19.01
N MET A 35 -2.78 2.24 17.77
CA MET A 35 -3.37 0.93 17.42
C MET A 35 -2.47 -0.24 17.82
N SER A 36 -3.01 -1.45 17.98
CA SER A 36 -2.15 -2.63 18.18
C SER A 36 -1.41 -2.99 16.89
N ILE A 37 -0.31 -3.73 17.01
CA ILE A 37 0.43 -4.26 15.83
C ILE A 37 -0.49 -5.09 14.92
N LYS A 38 -1.48 -5.77 15.50
CA LYS A 38 -2.45 -6.56 14.74
C LYS A 38 -3.35 -5.65 13.92
N ASP A 39 -3.83 -4.56 14.51
CA ASP A 39 -4.71 -3.59 13.82
C ASP A 39 -3.96 -2.90 12.69
N VAL A 40 -2.71 -2.46 12.92
CA VAL A 40 -1.85 -1.90 11.85
C VAL A 40 -1.70 -2.87 10.67
N MET A 41 -1.62 -4.17 10.95
CA MET A 41 -1.53 -5.19 9.91
C MET A 41 -2.85 -5.34 9.14
N GLU A 42 -3.99 -5.35 9.83
CA GLU A 42 -5.29 -5.44 9.17
C GLU A 42 -5.56 -4.20 8.31
N GLU A 43 -5.27 -3.00 8.80
CA GLU A 43 -5.37 -1.75 8.03
C GLU A 43 -4.48 -1.78 6.78
N CYS A 44 -3.25 -2.28 6.90
CA CYS A 44 -2.35 -2.44 5.75
C CYS A 44 -2.92 -3.42 4.69
N LYS A 45 -3.61 -4.49 5.12
CA LYS A 45 -4.26 -5.43 4.19
C LYS A 45 -5.46 -4.78 3.51
N VAL A 46 -6.30 -4.08 4.28
CA VAL A 46 -7.47 -3.37 3.75
C VAL A 46 -7.04 -2.37 2.68
N PHE A 47 -5.98 -1.59 2.95
CA PHE A 47 -5.42 -0.66 1.97
C PHE A 47 -4.95 -1.38 0.70
N TYR A 48 -4.24 -2.51 0.85
CA TYR A 48 -3.77 -3.31 -0.28
C TYR A 48 -4.95 -3.82 -1.14
N PHE A 49 -5.97 -4.41 -0.52
CA PHE A 49 -7.13 -4.94 -1.24
C PHE A 49 -7.94 -3.83 -1.92
N ALA A 50 -8.21 -2.74 -1.21
CA ALA A 50 -8.91 -1.60 -1.76
C ALA A 50 -8.18 -1.03 -2.99
N GLY A 51 -6.85 -0.89 -2.90
CA GLY A 51 -6.02 -0.44 -4.01
C GLY A 51 -5.97 -1.43 -5.17
N GLN A 52 -5.84 -2.72 -4.88
CA GLN A 52 -5.76 -3.77 -5.92
C GLN A 52 -7.05 -3.85 -6.72
N GLU A 53 -8.20 -3.96 -6.08
CA GLU A 53 -9.49 -4.15 -6.75
C GLU A 53 -9.82 -2.95 -7.64
N THR A 54 -9.71 -1.73 -7.08
CA THR A 54 -10.02 -0.49 -7.81
C THR A 54 -9.06 -0.26 -8.99
N THR A 55 -7.75 -0.46 -8.78
CA THR A 55 -6.75 -0.29 -9.84
C THR A 55 -6.88 -1.36 -10.93
N SER A 56 -7.19 -2.60 -10.57
CA SER A 56 -7.41 -3.68 -11.54
C SER A 56 -8.60 -3.36 -12.44
N VAL A 57 -9.73 -2.96 -11.86
CA VAL A 57 -10.92 -2.56 -12.61
C VAL A 57 -10.63 -1.35 -13.51
N LEU A 58 -9.93 -0.33 -13.00
CA LEU A 58 -9.53 0.83 -13.79
C LEU A 58 -8.68 0.44 -15.00
N LEU A 59 -7.66 -0.42 -14.82
CA LEU A 59 -6.78 -0.87 -15.90
C LEU A 59 -7.54 -1.67 -16.95
N VAL A 60 -8.47 -2.55 -16.53
CA VAL A 60 -9.33 -3.29 -17.45
C VAL A 60 -10.17 -2.35 -18.30
N TRP A 61 -10.85 -1.38 -17.69
CA TRP A 61 -11.66 -0.41 -18.44
C TRP A 61 -10.83 0.50 -19.32
N THR A 62 -9.64 0.89 -18.85
CA THR A 62 -8.67 1.65 -19.65
C THR A 62 -8.31 0.87 -20.92
N MET A 63 -7.98 -0.42 -20.79
CA MET A 63 -7.69 -1.28 -21.94
C MET A 63 -8.88 -1.43 -22.89
N VAL A 64 -10.10 -1.59 -22.36
CA VAL A 64 -11.32 -1.65 -23.16
C VAL A 64 -11.51 -0.35 -23.97
N LEU A 65 -11.39 0.81 -23.32
CA LEU A 65 -11.54 2.11 -23.99
C LEU A 65 -10.45 2.33 -25.05
N LEU A 66 -9.20 2.03 -24.74
CA LEU A 66 -8.11 2.12 -25.71
C LEU A 66 -8.32 1.17 -26.91
N SER A 67 -8.91 -0.02 -26.70
CA SER A 67 -9.24 -0.93 -27.81
C SER A 67 -10.33 -0.37 -28.74
N GLN A 68 -11.23 0.45 -28.22
CA GLN A 68 -12.30 1.10 -29.00
C GLN A 68 -11.82 2.41 -29.66
N HIS A 69 -10.80 3.05 -29.10
CA HIS A 69 -10.27 4.35 -29.52
C HIS A 69 -8.79 4.23 -29.94
N GLN A 70 -8.57 3.76 -31.17
CA GLN A 70 -7.23 3.43 -31.70
C GLN A 70 -6.29 4.64 -31.80
N ASP A 71 -6.83 5.84 -32.00
CA ASP A 71 -6.10 7.11 -31.98
C ASP A 71 -5.51 7.40 -30.59
N TRP A 72 -6.30 7.22 -29.53
CA TRP A 72 -5.83 7.35 -28.15
C TRP A 72 -4.89 6.22 -27.76
N GLN A 73 -5.10 5.01 -28.27
CA GLN A 73 -4.18 3.90 -28.07
C GLN A 73 -2.82 4.13 -28.72
N ALA A 74 -2.77 4.72 -29.91
CA ALA A 74 -1.51 5.11 -30.55
C ALA A 74 -0.76 6.15 -29.71
N ARG A 75 -1.45 7.22 -29.27
CA ARG A 75 -0.88 8.27 -28.42
C ARG A 75 -0.39 7.78 -27.06
N ALA A 76 -1.03 6.77 -26.48
CA ALA A 76 -0.59 6.20 -25.21
C ALA A 76 0.68 5.33 -25.32
N ARG A 77 1.06 4.89 -26.54
CA ARG A 77 2.26 4.09 -26.79
C ARG A 77 3.49 4.92 -27.17
N GLU A 78 3.27 6.09 -27.75
CA GLU A 78 4.31 7.09 -28.06
C GLU A 78 4.81 7.76 -26.77
#